data_AF-A0A381QGI4-F1
#
_entry.id   AF-A0A381QGI4-F1
#
_cell.length_a   1.000
_cell.length_b   1.000
_cell.length_c   1.000
_cell.angle_alpha   90.00
_cell.angle_beta   90.00
_cell.angle_gamma   90.00
#
_symmetry.space_group_name_H-M   'P 1'
#
loop_
_entity.id
_entity.type
_entity.pdbx_description
1 polymer ?
#
loop_
_entity_poly.entity_id
_entity_poly.type
_entity_poly.pdbx_seq_one_letter_code
_entity_poly.pdbx_strand_id
1 'polypeptide(L)'
;MTSIPNAAEILLTHGEDGPDIHEELLGIINSENDRLTRLINDMLDLARIEPGEIGWETTRVDLPNVITTAVDDNYALDLKKNVTLEVG
;
A
#
# COMPACT_ATOMS: atom_id res chain seq x y z
N MET A 1 -5.59 -1.53 -14.85
CA MET A 1 -7.05 -1.32 -14.71
C MET A 1 -7.88 -2.37 -15.46
N THR A 2 -7.31 -3.16 -16.36
CA THR A 2 -7.99 -4.30 -17.00
C THR A 2 -7.72 -5.64 -16.32
N SER A 3 -6.81 -5.70 -15.35
CA SER A 3 -6.31 -6.97 -14.79
C SER A 3 -7.29 -7.67 -13.86
N ILE A 4 -8.01 -6.96 -12.97
CA ILE A 4 -9.01 -7.60 -12.08
C ILE A 4 -10.18 -8.20 -12.88
N PRO A 5 -10.87 -7.43 -13.74
CA PRO A 5 -12.03 -7.97 -14.46
C PRO A 5 -11.64 -9.14 -15.37
N ASN A 6 -10.50 -9.03 -16.05
CA ASN A 6 -9.98 -10.09 -16.92
C ASN A 6 -9.59 -11.35 -16.14
N ALA A 7 -8.90 -11.22 -15.00
CA ALA A 7 -8.55 -12.37 -14.17
C ALA A 7 -9.79 -13.08 -13.60
N ALA A 8 -10.79 -12.31 -13.15
CA ALA A 8 -12.06 -12.84 -12.69
C ALA A 8 -12.85 -13.53 -13.81
N GLU A 9 -12.87 -12.96 -15.02
CA GLU A 9 -13.51 -13.55 -16.20
C GLU A 9 -12.87 -14.88 -16.60
N ILE A 10 -11.53 -14.97 -16.56
CA ILE A 10 -10.79 -16.21 -16.82
C ILE A 10 -11.16 -17.27 -15.77
N LEU A 11 -11.12 -16.93 -14.48
CA LEU A 11 -11.51 -17.85 -13.39
C LEU A 11 -12.96 -18.36 -13.49
N LEU A 12 -13.88 -17.52 -13.98
CA LEU A 12 -15.30 -17.87 -14.13
C LEU A 12 -15.59 -18.68 -15.41
N THR A 13 -14.77 -18.51 -16.46
CA THR A 13 -15.02 -19.08 -17.79
C THR A 13 -14.18 -20.34 -18.06
N HIS A 14 -12.98 -20.44 -17.48
CA HIS A 14 -12.00 -21.50 -17.72
C HIS A 14 -11.73 -22.33 -16.44
N GLY A 15 -12.78 -22.95 -15.89
CA GLY A 15 -12.68 -23.75 -14.66
C GLY A 15 -11.91 -25.08 -14.73
N GLU A 16 -11.26 -25.38 -15.86
CA GLU A 16 -10.40 -26.56 -16.05
C GLU A 16 -8.91 -26.24 -16.04
N ASP A 17 -8.55 -24.96 -15.91
CA ASP A 17 -7.15 -24.55 -15.74
C ASP A 17 -6.61 -25.11 -14.42
N GLY A 18 -5.36 -25.59 -14.42
CA GLY A 18 -4.77 -26.24 -13.25
C GLY A 18 -4.76 -25.33 -12.01
N PRO A 19 -4.67 -25.91 -10.79
CA PRO A 19 -4.71 -25.16 -9.53
C PRO A 19 -3.68 -24.02 -9.45
N ASP A 20 -2.54 -24.15 -10.15
CA ASP A 20 -1.48 -23.14 -10.21
C ASP A 20 -1.94 -21.83 -10.91
N ILE A 21 -2.72 -21.94 -11.99
CA ILE A 21 -3.25 -20.78 -12.72
C ILE A 21 -4.30 -20.06 -11.87
N HIS A 22 -5.12 -20.83 -11.14
CA HIS A 22 -6.09 -20.26 -10.21
C HIS A 22 -5.42 -19.44 -9.11
N GLU A 23 -4.33 -19.95 -8.54
CA GLU A 23 -3.58 -19.24 -7.49
C GLU A 23 -2.93 -17.95 -8.04
N GLU A 24 -2.36 -17.99 -9.25
CA GLU A 24 -1.78 -16.81 -9.90
C GLU A 24 -2.83 -15.72 -10.13
N LEU A 25 -3.98 -16.07 -10.71
CA LEU A 25 -5.07 -15.12 -11.01
C LEU A 25 -5.67 -14.52 -9.72
N LEU A 26 -5.83 -15.33 -8.66
CA LEU A 26 -6.24 -14.83 -7.35
C LEU A 26 -5.18 -13.87 -6.76
N GLY A 27 -3.90 -14.16 -6.94
CA GLY A 27 -2.80 -13.28 -6.57
C GLY A 27 -2.87 -11.92 -7.29
N ILE A 28 -3.16 -11.93 -8.59
CA ILE A 28 -3.36 -10.70 -9.38
C ILE A 28 -4.52 -9.88 -8.81
N ILE A 29 -5.68 -10.51 -8.59
CA ILE A 29 -6.86 -9.84 -8.04
C ILE A 29 -6.54 -9.21 -6.67
N ASN A 30 -5.88 -9.95 -5.79
CA ASN A 30 -5.52 -9.45 -4.46
C ASN A 30 -4.57 -8.25 -4.53
N SER A 31 -3.54 -8.33 -5.37
CA SER A 31 -2.56 -7.24 -5.53
C SER A 31 -3.17 -5.95 -6.10
N GLU A 32 -4.11 -6.07 -7.03
CA GLU A 32 -4.79 -4.91 -7.62
C GLU A 32 -5.81 -4.32 -6.64
N ASN A 33 -6.47 -5.13 -5.80
CA ASN A 33 -7.29 -4.63 -4.70
C ASN A 33 -6.46 -3.78 -3.72
N ASP A 34 -5.31 -4.28 -3.27
CA ASP A 34 -4.39 -3.52 -2.41
C ASP A 34 -3.96 -2.20 -3.05
N ARG A 35 -3.69 -2.22 -4.36
CA ARG A 35 -3.31 -1.03 -5.12
C ARG A 35 -4.46 -0.02 -5.22
N LEU A 36 -5.70 -0.47 -5.41
CA LEU A 36 -6.88 0.40 -5.42
C LEU A 36 -7.11 1.03 -4.04
N THR A 37 -6.96 0.25 -2.95
CA THR A 37 -7.05 0.78 -1.58
C THR A 37 -6.01 1.86 -1.33
N ARG A 38 -4.74 1.65 -1.74
CA ARG A 38 -3.70 2.68 -1.65
C ARG A 38 -4.08 3.93 -2.44
N LEU A 39 -4.55 3.78 -3.68
CA LEU A 39 -4.93 4.93 -4.51
C LEU A 39 -6.09 5.73 -3.90
N ILE A 40 -7.07 5.06 -3.28
CA ILE A 40 -8.15 5.74 -2.57
C ILE A 40 -7.59 6.54 -1.39
N ASN A 41 -6.70 5.95 -0.59
CA ASN A 41 -6.06 6.66 0.52
C ASN A 41 -5.26 7.87 0.04
N ASP A 42 -4.45 7.70 -1.01
CA ASP A 42 -3.66 8.78 -1.60
C ASP A 42 -4.57 9.94 -2.08
N MET A 43 -5.73 9.62 -2.66
CA MET A 43 -6.71 10.62 -3.06
C MET A 43 -7.37 11.33 -1.86
N LEU A 44 -7.66 10.61 -0.78
CA LEU A 44 -8.19 11.19 0.45
C LEU A 44 -7.15 12.08 1.13
N ASP A 45 -5.89 11.66 1.18
CA ASP A 45 -4.78 12.44 1.70
C ASP A 45 -4.56 13.72 0.89
N LEU A 46 -4.62 13.61 -0.45
CA LEU A 46 -4.55 14.78 -1.34
C LEU A 46 -5.70 15.76 -1.10
N ALA A 47 -6.93 15.26 -0.95
CA ALA A 47 -8.10 16.10 -0.64
C ALA A 47 -7.94 16.83 0.70
N ARG A 48 -7.34 16.18 1.71
CA ARG A 48 -7.04 16.81 3.00
C ARG A 48 -5.97 17.91 2.89
N ILE A 49 -5.07 17.82 1.91
CA ILE A 49 -3.99 18.80 1.67
C ILE A 49 -4.48 20.05 0.91
N GLU A 50 -5.71 20.06 0.38
CA GLU A 50 -6.25 21.25 -0.27
C GLU A 50 -6.28 22.47 0.68
N PRO A 51 -6.08 23.70 0.15
CA PRO A 51 -5.87 24.88 0.99
C PRO A 51 -7.12 25.22 1.80
N GLY A 52 -7.13 24.87 3.09
CA GLY A 52 -8.18 25.28 4.03
C GLY A 52 -8.55 24.28 5.12
N GLU A 53 -8.24 22.99 4.98
CA GLU A 53 -8.66 21.96 5.96
C GLU A 53 -7.56 21.41 6.87
N ILE A 54 -6.27 21.59 6.54
CA ILE A 54 -5.20 21.17 7.47
C ILE A 54 -5.09 22.17 8.62
N GLY A 55 -5.79 21.87 9.71
CA GLY A 55 -5.55 22.46 11.02
C GLY A 55 -4.21 21.98 11.56
N TRP A 56 -3.13 22.70 11.23
CA TRP A 56 -1.81 22.41 11.80
C TRP A 56 -1.82 22.64 13.31
N GLU A 57 -1.76 21.56 14.09
CA GLU A 57 -1.55 21.63 15.54
C GLU A 57 -0.05 21.68 15.84
N THR A 58 0.52 22.88 15.81
CA THR A 58 1.93 23.08 16.16
C THR A 58 2.12 22.90 17.67
N THR A 59 2.83 21.84 18.06
CA THR A 59 3.21 21.57 19.45
C THR A 59 4.70 21.30 19.57
N ARG A 60 5.25 21.38 20.80
CA ARG A 60 6.61 20.92 21.07
C ARG A 60 6.62 19.40 21.04
N VAL A 61 7.46 18.84 20.17
CA VAL A 61 7.67 17.40 20.05
C VAL A 61 9.12 17.05 20.40
N ASP A 62 9.32 15.84 20.91
CA ASP A 62 10.63 15.26 21.13
C ASP A 62 11.16 14.66 19.83
N LEU A 63 11.95 15.46 19.11
CA LEU A 63 12.41 15.13 17.76
C LEU A 63 13.18 13.79 17.69
N PRO A 64 14.12 13.47 18.60
CA PRO A 64 14.71 12.14 18.69
C PRO A 64 13.70 10.99 18.71
N ASN A 65 12.68 11.08 19.58
CA ASN A 65 11.67 10.02 19.69
C ASN A 65 10.81 9.89 18.44
N VAL A 66 10.48 11.00 17.77
CA VAL A 66 9.77 10.99 16.49
C VAL A 66 10.59 10.29 15.42
N ILE A 67 11.89 10.57 15.34
CA ILE A 67 12.79 9.93 14.38
C ILE A 67 12.90 8.42 14.66
N THR A 68 13.08 8.02 15.92
CA THR A 68 13.14 6.59 16.30
C THR A 68 11.85 5.86 15.92
N THR A 69 10.69 6.45 16.23
CA THR A 69 9.38 5.86 15.89
C THR A 69 9.24 5.65 14.39
N ALA A 70 9.60 6.66 13.59
CA ALA A 70 9.52 6.59 12.14
C ALA A 70 10.46 5.51 11.55
N VAL A 71 11.63 5.31 12.14
CA VAL A 71 12.57 4.25 11.72
C VAL A 71 12.05 2.87 12.09
N ASP A 72 11.53 2.70 13.31
CA ASP A 72 10.96 1.43 13.78
C ASP A 72 9.75 1.01 12.94
N ASP A 73 8.86 1.95 12.60
CA ASP A 73 7.69 1.71 11.74
C ASP A 73 8.09 1.22 10.34
N ASN A 74 9.28 1.63 9.86
CA ASN A 74 9.80 1.25 8.54
C ASN A 74 10.75 0.05 8.58
N TYR A 75 11.05 -0.51 9.74
CA TYR A 75 12.00 -1.62 9.90
C TYR A 75 11.61 -2.86 9.10
N ALA A 76 10.31 -3.18 9.03
CA ALA A 76 9.80 -4.28 8.24
C ALA A 76 10.00 -4.07 6.72
N LEU A 77 10.03 -2.81 6.27
CA LEU A 77 10.27 -2.46 4.88
C LEU A 77 11.76 -2.50 4.53
N ASP A 78 12.64 -2.09 5.46
CA ASP A 78 14.10 -2.22 5.37
C ASP A 78 14.50 -3.69 5.07
N LEU A 79 14.04 -4.62 5.93
CA LEU A 79 14.25 -6.07 5.78
C LEU A 79 13.74 -6.64 4.45
N LYS A 80 12.63 -6.12 3.92
CA LYS A 80 11.99 -6.61 2.71
C LYS A 80 12.59 -6.03 1.43
N LYS A 81 13.18 -4.83 1.50
CA LYS A 81 13.70 -4.08 0.35
C LYS A 81 15.23 -3.96 0.32
N ASN A 82 15.92 -4.43 1.36
CA ASN A 82 17.37 -4.39 1.49
C ASN A 82 17.91 -2.95 1.49
N VAL A 83 17.24 -2.06 2.23
CA VAL A 83 17.53 -0.62 2.29
C VAL A 83 17.73 -0.19 3.73
N THR A 84 18.98 -0.06 4.15
CA THR A 84 19.33 0.33 5.52
C THR A 84 18.93 1.77 5.85
N LEU A 85 18.23 1.95 6.96
CA LEU A 85 17.92 3.25 7.55
C LEU A 85 18.94 3.57 8.66
N GLU A 86 19.68 4.67 8.52
CA GLU A 86 20.60 5.18 9.54
C GLU A 86 20.10 6.52 10.10
N VAL A 87 20.13 6.67 11.43
CA VAL A 87 19.87 7.93 12.14
C VAL A 87 21.21 8.48 12.63
N GLY A 88 21.59 9.67 12.15
CA GLY A 88 22.81 10.39 12.54
C GLY A 88 22.59 11.44 13.61
#